data_AF-A0A6L2Q146-F1
#
_entry.id   AF-A0A6L2Q146-F1
#
_cell.length_a   1.000
_cell.length_b   1.000
_cell.length_c   1.000
_cell.angle_alpha   90.00
_cell.angle_beta   90.00
_cell.angle_gamma   90.00
#
_symmetry.space_group_name_H-M   'P 1'
#
loop_
_entity.id
_entity.type
_entity.pdbx_description
1 polymer ?
#
loop_
_entity_poly.entity_id
_entity_poly.type
_entity_poly.pdbx_seq_one_letter_code
_entity_poly.pdbx_strand_id
1 'polypeptide(L)'
;PPQVTLQLGNKLNPDTIKENDDVYFECNIRANPKKYKITWLHNNASVTQNMSSGVILSTHSLVLQGVTRHNSGSYTCLAANSRGETASKPVNLRVQ
;
A
#
# COMPACT_ATOMS: atom_id res chain seq x y z
N PRO A 1 -18.99 -6.44 -4.52
CA PRO A 1 -17.86 -5.48 -4.51
C PRO A 1 -16.54 -6.26 -4.35
N PRO A 2 -15.37 -5.69 -4.68
CA PRO A 2 -14.08 -6.37 -4.52
C PRO A 2 -13.79 -6.76 -3.07
N GLN A 3 -13.09 -7.87 -2.85
CA GLN A 3 -12.46 -8.17 -1.56
C GLN A 3 -10.98 -7.81 -1.63
N VAL A 4 -10.52 -7.01 -0.67
CA VAL A 4 -9.19 -6.41 -0.69
C VAL A 4 -8.48 -6.72 0.63
N THR A 5 -7.27 -7.27 0.54
CA THR A 5 -6.39 -7.50 1.70
C THR A 5 -5.04 -6.88 1.42
N LEU A 6 -4.54 -6.10 2.38
CA LEU A 6 -3.25 -5.46 2.31
C LEU A 6 -2.29 -6.16 3.28
N GLN A 7 -1.06 -6.38 2.84
CA GLN A 7 0.01 -6.92 3.68
C GLN A 7 1.33 -6.23 3.39
N LEU A 8 2.18 -6.15 4.41
CA LEU A 8 3.58 -5.81 4.24
C LEU A 8 4.28 -6.97 3.50
N GLY A 9 5.32 -6.68 2.75
CA GLY A 9 6.10 -7.68 2.06
C GLY A 9 6.56 -8.83 2.96
N ASN A 10 6.36 -10.08 2.51
CA ASN A 10 6.59 -11.29 3.33
C ASN A 10 8.02 -11.44 3.89
N LYS A 11 8.99 -10.70 3.36
CA LYS A 11 10.38 -10.70 3.83
C LYS A 11 10.70 -9.59 4.83
N LEU A 12 9.74 -8.72 5.14
CA LEU A 12 9.91 -7.58 6.01
C LEU A 12 9.36 -7.90 7.40
N ASN A 13 10.12 -7.52 8.44
CA ASN A 13 9.64 -7.58 9.81
C ASN A 13 9.14 -6.18 10.23
N PRO A 14 7.83 -5.99 10.50
CA PRO A 14 7.25 -4.70 10.87
C PRO A 14 7.92 -4.01 12.06
N ASP A 15 8.53 -4.79 12.96
CA ASP A 15 9.13 -4.28 14.20
C ASP A 15 10.61 -3.90 14.06
N THR A 16 11.23 -4.06 12.89
CA THR A 16 12.67 -3.80 12.70
C THR A 16 12.99 -2.88 11.53
N ILE A 17 11.98 -2.25 10.91
CA ILE A 17 12.17 -1.33 9.79
C ILE A 17 12.85 -0.06 10.28
N LYS A 18 13.95 0.33 9.65
CA LYS A 18 14.74 1.52 9.98
C LYS A 18 14.74 2.51 8.83
N GLU A 19 15.19 3.73 9.12
CA GLU A 19 15.40 4.71 8.06
C GLU A 19 16.38 4.19 7.00
N ASN A 20 16.11 4.54 5.74
CA ASN A 20 16.80 4.08 4.53
C ASN A 20 16.51 2.63 4.11
N ASP A 21 15.64 1.89 4.81
CA ASP A 21 15.19 0.59 4.34
C ASP A 21 14.22 0.72 3.16
N ASP A 22 14.23 -0.29 2.28
CA ASP A 22 13.24 -0.42 1.22
C ASP A 22 12.06 -1.26 1.71
N VAL A 23 10.86 -0.68 1.65
CA VAL A 23 9.63 -1.31 2.10
C VAL A 23 8.69 -1.49 0.92
N TYR A 24 7.97 -2.61 0.88
CA TYR A 24 6.91 -2.81 -0.09
C TYR A 24 5.66 -3.39 0.56
N PHE A 25 4.53 -3.01 0.01
CA PHE A 25 3.22 -3.51 0.35
C PHE A 25 2.62 -4.27 -0.82
N GLU A 26 1.83 -5.28 -0.52
CA GLU A 26 1.13 -6.09 -1.50
C GLU A 26 -0.39 -6.05 -1.24
N CYS A 27 -1.13 -5.65 -2.27
CA CYS A 27 -2.58 -5.56 -2.24
C CYS A 27 -3.21 -6.72 -3.02
N ASN A 28 -3.72 -7.68 -2.27
CA ASN A 28 -4.42 -8.85 -2.78
C ASN A 28 -5.89 -8.53 -3.03
N ILE A 29 -6.31 -8.58 -4.31
CA ILE A 29 -7.67 -8.20 -4.74
C ILE A 29 -8.36 -9.38 -5.40
N ARG A 30 -9.44 -9.87 -4.79
CA ARG A 30 -10.40 -10.79 -5.41
C ARG A 30 -11.62 -10.01 -5.87
N ALA A 31 -11.83 -9.91 -7.18
CA ALA A 31 -12.92 -9.14 -7.75
C ALA A 31 -13.54 -9.87 -8.95
N ASN A 32 -14.86 -9.99 -8.95
CA ASN A 32 -15.66 -10.42 -10.09
C ASN A 32 -16.88 -9.49 -10.20
N PRO A 33 -17.01 -8.64 -11.24
CA PRO A 33 -16.10 -8.45 -12.38
C PRO A 33 -14.72 -7.88 -12.01
N LYS A 34 -13.76 -7.94 -12.95
CA LYS A 34 -12.38 -7.46 -12.76
C LYS A 34 -12.35 -6.00 -12.31
N LYS A 35 -11.50 -5.70 -11.34
CA LYS A 35 -11.24 -4.31 -10.89
C LYS A 35 -10.64 -3.46 -12.01
N TYR A 36 -11.06 -2.21 -12.11
CA TYR A 36 -10.55 -1.24 -13.10
C TYR A 36 -9.70 -0.13 -12.49
N LYS A 37 -9.77 0.08 -11.16
CA LYS A 37 -9.00 1.10 -10.45
C LYS A 37 -8.50 0.57 -9.12
N ILE A 38 -7.26 0.93 -8.78
CA ILE A 38 -6.62 0.65 -7.49
C ILE A 38 -6.06 1.97 -6.98
N THR A 39 -6.35 2.31 -5.73
CA THR A 39 -5.92 3.55 -5.08
C THR A 39 -5.21 3.20 -3.78
N TRP A 40 -4.07 3.84 -3.52
CA TRP A 40 -3.32 3.68 -2.28
C TRP A 40 -3.53 4.90 -1.40
N LEU A 41 -3.75 4.69 -0.11
CA LEU A 41 -3.84 5.75 0.88
C LEU A 41 -2.74 5.62 1.93
N HIS A 42 -2.17 6.74 2.33
CA HIS A 42 -1.31 6.89 3.50
C HIS A 42 -1.98 7.91 4.42
N ASN A 43 -2.34 7.49 5.63
CA ASN A 43 -3.09 8.31 6.60
C ASN A 43 -4.34 8.96 5.98
N ASN A 44 -5.11 8.17 5.22
CA ASN A 44 -6.30 8.58 4.45
C ASN A 44 -6.05 9.57 3.30
N ALA A 45 -4.81 9.97 3.01
CA ALA A 45 -4.46 10.78 1.86
C ALA A 45 -4.01 9.91 0.68
N SER A 46 -4.37 10.27 -0.55
CA SER A 46 -3.99 9.51 -1.74
C SER A 46 -2.49 9.54 -1.98
N VAL A 47 -1.87 8.37 -2.11
CA VAL A 47 -0.48 8.22 -2.53
C VAL A 47 -0.41 8.32 -4.05
N THR A 48 0.42 9.22 -4.54
CA THR A 48 0.74 9.36 -5.97
C THR A 48 2.13 8.80 -6.24
N GLN A 49 2.32 8.28 -7.46
CA GLN A 49 3.65 7.83 -7.88
C GLN A 49 4.62 9.02 -7.90
N ASN A 50 5.78 8.84 -7.29
CA ASN A 50 6.84 9.83 -7.27
C ASN A 50 8.20 9.12 -7.16
N MET A 51 8.80 8.84 -8.32
CA MET A 51 10.07 8.10 -8.40
C MET A 51 11.25 8.86 -7.78
N SER A 52 11.25 10.20 -7.82
CA SER A 52 12.36 10.98 -7.22
C SER A 52 12.35 10.92 -5.69
N SER A 53 11.19 10.69 -5.07
CA SER A 53 11.06 10.43 -3.63
C SER A 53 11.01 8.94 -3.27
N GLY A 54 11.31 8.03 -4.21
CA GLY A 54 11.29 6.59 -3.96
C GLY A 54 9.89 5.96 -3.81
N VAL A 55 8.83 6.64 -4.24
CA VAL A 55 7.45 6.12 -4.18
C VAL A 55 7.04 5.53 -5.53
N ILE A 56 6.97 4.21 -5.60
CA ILE A 56 6.70 3.49 -6.85
C ILE A 56 5.39 2.72 -6.69
N LEU A 57 4.44 3.00 -7.58
CA LEU A 57 3.15 2.32 -7.63
C LEU A 57 3.15 1.31 -8.78
N SER A 58 2.90 0.06 -8.45
CA SER A 58 2.62 -1.02 -9.40
C SER A 58 1.15 -1.42 -9.32
N THR A 59 0.72 -2.31 -10.22
CA THR A 59 -0.69 -2.72 -10.33
C THR A 59 -1.24 -3.29 -9.03
N HIS A 60 -0.42 -3.97 -8.22
CA HIS A 60 -0.85 -4.56 -6.94
C HIS A 60 0.11 -4.26 -5.79
N SER A 61 1.10 -3.38 -5.99
CA SER A 61 2.15 -3.15 -5.00
C SER A 61 2.49 -1.68 -4.88
N LEU A 62 2.79 -1.25 -3.67
CA LEU A 62 3.36 0.06 -3.36
C LEU A 62 4.77 -0.20 -2.80
N VAL A 63 5.77 0.41 -3.43
CA VAL A 63 7.16 0.35 -2.97
C VAL A 63 7.57 1.74 -2.48
N LEU A 64 8.19 1.79 -1.31
CA LEU A 64 8.79 2.96 -0.70
C LEU A 64 10.27 2.67 -0.54
N GLN A 65 11.10 3.34 -1.34
CA GLN A 65 12.55 3.21 -1.27
C GLN A 65 13.12 4.21 -0.27
N GLY A 66 14.10 3.77 0.51
CA GLY A 66 14.78 4.62 1.48
C GLY A 66 13.81 5.30 2.45
N VAL A 67 12.99 4.52 3.15
CA VAL A 67 11.94 5.08 4.03
C VAL A 67 12.53 5.99 5.11
N THR A 68 11.78 7.01 5.49
CA THR A 68 12.10 7.90 6.60
C THR A 68 11.02 7.77 7.67
N ARG A 69 11.26 8.35 8.86
CA ARG A 69 10.22 8.41 9.91
C ARG A 69 8.90 9.03 9.44
N HIS A 70 8.92 9.94 8.45
CA HIS A 70 7.72 10.55 7.86
C HIS A 70 6.84 9.56 7.09
N ASN A 71 7.40 8.45 6.63
CA ASN A 71 6.64 7.39 5.97
C ASN A 71 5.85 6.53 6.98
N SER A 72 6.10 6.64 8.28
CA SER A 72 5.30 5.93 9.28
C SER A 72 3.83 6.31 9.20
N GLY A 73 2.94 5.37 9.51
CA GLY A 73 1.50 5.59 9.51
C GLY A 73 0.71 4.44 8.93
N SER A 74 -0.59 4.69 8.72
CA SER A 74 -1.54 3.70 8.25
C SER A 74 -1.63 3.70 6.73
N TYR A 75 -1.37 2.55 6.12
CA TYR A 75 -1.55 2.32 4.70
C TYR A 75 -2.81 1.51 4.42
N THR A 76 -3.54 1.90 3.39
CA THR A 76 -4.77 1.23 2.94
C THR A 76 -4.79 1.11 1.42
N CYS A 77 -5.26 -0.02 0.91
CA CYS A 77 -5.48 -0.22 -0.51
C CYS A 77 -6.99 -0.22 -0.81
N LEU A 78 -7.40 0.51 -1.84
CA LEU A 78 -8.78 0.55 -2.34
C LEU A 78 -8.83 -0.05 -3.72
N ALA A 79 -9.85 -0.85 -3.99
CA ALA A 79 -10.12 -1.38 -5.32
C ALA A 79 -11.56 -1.08 -5.72
N ALA A 80 -11.74 -0.62 -6.96
CA ALA A 80 -13.06 -0.35 -7.54
C ALA A 80 -13.34 -1.27 -8.73
N ASN A 81 -14.57 -1.79 -8.79
CA ASN A 81 -15.12 -2.50 -9.93
C ASN A 81 -16.56 -2.03 -10.22
N SER A 82 -17.21 -2.63 -11.22
CA SER A 82 -18.60 -2.30 -11.60
C SER A 82 -19.67 -2.67 -10.55
N ARG A 83 -19.27 -3.21 -9.39
CA ARG A 83 -20.13 -3.49 -8.24
C ARG A 83 -19.88 -2.53 -7.07
N GLY A 84 -18.88 -1.65 -7.16
CA GLY A 84 -18.53 -0.67 -6.14
C GLY A 84 -17.04 -0.64 -5.79
N GLU A 85 -16.71 0.11 -4.76
CA GLU A 85 -15.37 0.29 -4.21
C GLU A 85 -15.26 -0.34 -2.81
N THR A 86 -14.09 -0.87 -2.47
CA THR A 86 -13.82 -1.46 -1.15
C THR A 86 -12.39 -1.18 -0.73
N ALA A 87 -12.21 -0.87 0.55
CA ALA A 87 -10.92 -0.64 1.18
C ALA A 87 -10.46 -1.91 1.94
N SER A 88 -9.16 -2.14 1.98
CA SER A 88 -8.55 -3.13 2.86
C SER A 88 -8.64 -2.71 4.34
N LYS A 89 -8.32 -3.63 5.25
CA LYS A 89 -7.90 -3.24 6.60
C LYS A 89 -6.61 -2.40 6.51
N PRO A 90 -6.42 -1.43 7.43
CA PRO A 90 -5.20 -0.65 7.48
C PRO A 90 -4.01 -1.51 7.93
N VAL A 91 -2.84 -1.26 7.35
CA VAL A 91 -1.55 -1.82 7.78
C VAL A 91 -0.67 -0.67 8.24
N ASN A 92 -0.19 -0.74 9.49
CA ASN A 92 0.65 0.31 10.06
C ASN A 92 2.12 0.06 9.73
N LEU A 93 2.78 1.04 9.12
CA LEU A 93 4.22 1.11 8.98
C LEU A 93 4.81 1.84 10.17
N ARG A 94 5.82 1.24 10.81
CA ARG A 94 6.60 1.86 11.87
C ARG A 94 8.07 1.86 11.47
N VAL A 95 8.62 3.04 11.25
CA VAL A 95 10.05 3.24 10.97
C VAL A 95 10.75 3.68 12.25
N GLN A 96 11.87 3.03 12.60
CA GLN A 96 12.68 3.30 13.80
C GLN A 96 13.82 4.26 13.51
#